data_AF-A0A1I0S7V7-F1
#
_entry.id   AF-A0A1I0S7V7-F1
#
_cell.length_a   1.000
_cell.length_b   1.000
_cell.length_c   1.000
_cell.angle_alpha   90.00
_cell.angle_beta   90.00
_cell.angle_gamma   90.00
#
_symmetry.space_group_name_H-M   'P 1'
#
loop_
_entity.id
_entity.type
_entity.pdbx_description
1 polymer ?
#
loop_
_entity_poly.entity_id
_entity_poly.type
_entity_poly.pdbx_seq_one_letter_code
_entity_poly.pdbx_strand_id
1 'polypeptide(L)'
;MKINPKRKGLIIGALFTAVSLMLVATIIVPAIAVLPVFPMEKLAGNIVKGLTDNHLQLLTIGLLGSILLLILIPGMLLIRSSTLPGEPVSSGKIMLLMLLLYFIIHPFVFYIFSYHKAWNRADGQYLMAALVTVPFSSFAFVIVGGLIDLVKK
;
A
#
# COMPACT_ATOMS: atom_id res chain seq x y z
N MET A 1 -14.81 23.09 0.71
CA MET A 1 -15.69 22.07 0.10
C MET A 1 -16.20 21.15 1.21
N LYS A 2 -17.52 21.09 1.48
CA LYS A 2 -18.07 20.21 2.53
C LYS A 2 -18.11 18.76 2.02
N ILE A 3 -17.29 17.89 2.60
CA ILE A 3 -17.22 16.46 2.23
C ILE A 3 -18.47 15.75 2.76
N ASN A 4 -19.15 14.95 1.92
CA ASN A 4 -20.30 14.16 2.35
C ASN A 4 -19.88 13.19 3.48
N PRO A 5 -20.45 13.30 4.69
CA PRO A 5 -20.06 12.49 5.85
C PRO A 5 -20.21 10.98 5.61
N LYS A 6 -21.15 10.59 4.74
CA LYS A 6 -21.40 9.19 4.38
C LYS A 6 -20.39 8.61 3.40
N ARG A 7 -19.58 9.42 2.71
CA ARG A 7 -18.59 8.94 1.72
C ARG A 7 -17.17 9.46 1.95
N LYS A 8 -16.85 9.81 3.20
CA LYS A 8 -15.54 10.39 3.55
C LYS A 8 -14.38 9.43 3.23
N GLY A 9 -14.54 8.14 3.49
CA GLY A 9 -13.51 7.13 3.21
C GLY A 9 -13.19 7.07 1.72
N LEU A 10 -14.21 6.93 0.88
CA LEU A 10 -14.09 6.90 -0.57
C LEU A 10 -13.47 8.19 -1.13
N ILE A 11 -13.88 9.35 -0.62
CA ILE A 11 -13.35 10.65 -1.08
C ILE A 11 -11.87 10.78 -0.73
N ILE A 12 -11.46 10.41 0.49
CA ILE A 12 -10.03 10.43 0.88
C ILE A 12 -9.24 9.39 0.09
N GLY A 13 -9.78 8.19 -0.11
CA GLY A 13 -9.15 7.15 -0.93
C GLY A 13 -8.95 7.58 -2.39
N ALA A 14 -9.94 8.23 -2.98
CA ALA A 14 -9.85 8.83 -4.32
C ALA A 14 -8.81 9.96 -4.36
N LEU A 15 -8.72 10.79 -3.32
CA LEU A 15 -7.68 11.82 -3.22
C LEU A 15 -6.27 11.21 -3.16
N PHE A 16 -6.05 10.17 -2.33
CA PHE A 16 -4.77 9.46 -2.27
C PHE A 16 -4.42 8.82 -3.62
N THR A 17 -5.40 8.26 -4.31
CA THR A 17 -5.22 7.70 -5.66
C THR A 17 -4.79 8.79 -6.64
N ALA A 18 -5.52 9.92 -6.69
CA ALA A 18 -5.21 11.04 -7.58
C ALA A 18 -3.82 11.63 -7.31
N VAL A 19 -3.49 11.87 -6.04
CA VAL A 19 -2.16 12.37 -5.63
C VAL A 19 -1.08 11.38 -6.02
N SER A 20 -1.27 10.08 -5.78
CA SER A 20 -0.29 9.05 -6.15
C SER A 20 -0.07 9.02 -7.67
N LEU A 21 -1.13 9.10 -8.47
CA LEU A 21 -1.04 9.14 -9.93
C LEU A 21 -0.31 10.40 -10.43
N MET A 22 -0.56 11.57 -9.81
CA MET A 22 0.19 12.79 -10.12
C MET A 22 1.68 12.63 -9.77
N LEU A 23 1.98 11.98 -8.65
CA LEU A 23 3.36 11.75 -8.22
C LEU A 23 4.13 10.78 -9.12
N VAL A 24 3.44 9.89 -9.85
CA VAL A 24 4.08 9.02 -10.85
C VAL A 24 4.83 9.83 -11.91
N ALA A 25 4.30 10.99 -12.32
CA ALA A 25 4.93 11.86 -13.31
C ALA A 25 6.31 12.40 -12.88
N THR A 26 6.63 12.34 -11.58
CA THR A 26 7.93 12.78 -11.06
C THR A 26 9.05 11.76 -11.26
N ILE A 27 8.72 10.50 -11.61
CA ILE A 27 9.62 9.33 -11.75
C ILE A 27 10.28 8.90 -10.42
N ILE A 28 10.77 9.85 -9.63
CA ILE A 28 11.47 9.65 -8.35
C ILE A 28 10.52 9.10 -7.29
N VAL A 29 9.29 9.63 -7.20
CA VAL A 29 8.36 9.23 -6.12
C VAL A 29 7.95 7.76 -6.22
N PRO A 30 7.66 7.19 -7.40
CA PRO A 30 7.46 5.74 -7.53
C PRO A 30 8.63 4.90 -7.02
N ALA A 31 9.87 5.29 -7.33
CA ALA A 31 11.05 4.60 -6.82
C ALA A 31 11.13 4.69 -5.29
N ILE A 32 10.91 5.88 -4.71
CA ILE A 32 10.90 6.09 -3.26
C ILE A 32 9.78 5.28 -2.60
N ALA A 33 8.61 5.15 -3.23
CA ALA A 33 7.47 4.43 -2.66
C ALA A 33 7.76 2.94 -2.42
N VAL A 34 8.70 2.34 -3.16
CA VAL A 34 9.09 0.93 -3.02
C VAL A 34 10.35 0.74 -2.16
N LEU A 35 11.12 1.80 -1.88
CA LEU A 35 12.35 1.74 -1.08
C LEU A 35 12.17 1.24 0.37
N PRO A 36 11.07 1.55 1.10
CA PRO A 36 10.90 1.11 2.49
C PRO A 36 10.96 -0.41 2.69
N VAL A 37 10.87 -1.20 1.61
CA VAL A 37 10.98 -2.66 1.66
C VAL A 37 12.42 -3.18 1.65
N PHE A 38 13.42 -2.39 1.26
CA PHE A 38 14.82 -2.85 1.25
C PHE A 38 15.29 -3.46 2.58
N PRO A 39 14.95 -2.91 3.77
CA PRO A 39 15.24 -3.56 5.04
C PRO A 39 14.57 -4.92 5.18
N MET A 40 13.32 -5.06 4.73
CA MET A 40 12.57 -6.32 4.79
C MET A 40 13.17 -7.39 3.88
N GLU A 41 13.56 -6.99 2.67
CA GLU A 41 14.28 -7.84 1.73
C GLU A 41 15.60 -8.33 2.33
N LYS A 42 16.37 -7.44 2.98
CA LYS A 42 17.61 -7.84 3.67
C LYS A 42 17.35 -8.82 4.82
N LEU A 43 16.31 -8.61 5.61
CA LEU A 43 15.90 -9.53 6.67
C LEU A 43 15.50 -10.90 6.09
N ALA A 44 14.71 -10.92 5.02
CA ALA A 44 14.33 -12.13 4.31
C ALA A 44 15.57 -12.86 3.73
N GLY A 45 16.54 -12.11 3.20
CA GLY A 45 17.79 -12.66 2.67
C GLY A 45 18.65 -13.34 3.72
N ASN A 46 18.59 -12.88 4.98
CA ASN A 46 19.27 -13.55 6.09
C ASN A 46 18.65 -14.90 6.46
N ILE A 47 17.34 -15.07 6.24
CA ILE A 47 16.60 -16.32 6.52
C ILE A 47 16.82 -17.34 5.40
N VAL A 48 16.91 -16.87 4.16
CA VAL A 48 16.84 -17.66 2.92
C VAL A 48 18.24 -17.92 2.32
N LYS A 49 19.32 -17.75 3.11
CA LYS A 49 20.70 -17.92 2.66
C LYS A 49 20.89 -19.25 1.90
N GLY A 50 21.33 -19.17 0.64
CA GLY A 50 21.59 -20.33 -0.22
C GLY A 50 20.41 -20.79 -1.09
N LEU A 51 19.26 -20.11 -1.01
CA LEU A 51 18.11 -20.36 -1.89
C LEU A 51 18.08 -19.38 -3.07
N THR A 52 17.28 -19.70 -4.09
CA THR A 52 17.16 -18.88 -5.32
C THR A 52 16.45 -17.54 -5.07
N ASP A 53 16.68 -16.56 -5.95
CA ASP A 53 16.03 -15.25 -5.90
C ASP A 53 14.50 -15.31 -5.84
N ASN A 54 13.88 -16.32 -6.48
CA ASN A 54 12.44 -16.53 -6.44
C ASN A 54 11.93 -16.81 -5.03
N HIS A 55 12.66 -17.58 -4.23
CA HIS A 55 12.28 -17.87 -2.85
C HIS A 55 12.36 -16.60 -1.98
N LEU A 56 13.38 -15.78 -2.19
CA LEU A 56 13.54 -14.51 -1.50
C LEU A 56 12.41 -13.53 -1.84
N GLN A 57 12.04 -13.41 -3.12
CA GLN A 57 10.91 -12.59 -3.55
C GLN A 57 9.59 -13.09 -2.95
N LEU A 58 9.33 -14.41 -2.99
CA LEU A 58 8.12 -14.99 -2.43
C LEU A 58 8.03 -14.76 -0.91
N LEU A 59 9.13 -14.91 -0.17
CA LEU A 59 9.17 -14.59 1.26
C LEU A 59 8.92 -13.10 1.50
N THR A 60 9.50 -12.22 0.67
CA THR A 60 9.28 -10.77 0.77
C THR A 60 7.80 -10.41 0.54
N ILE A 61 7.15 -11.03 -0.45
CA ILE A 61 5.71 -10.91 -0.68
C ILE A 61 4.92 -11.39 0.54
N GLY A 62 5.26 -12.55 1.11
CA GLY A 62 4.59 -13.08 2.30
C GLY A 62 4.71 -12.17 3.52
N LEU A 63 5.88 -11.58 3.76
CA LEU A 63 6.12 -10.62 4.83
C LEU A 63 5.32 -9.33 4.62
N LEU A 64 5.32 -8.80 3.40
CA LEU A 64 4.56 -7.59 3.05
C LEU A 64 3.04 -7.82 3.17
N GLY A 65 2.54 -8.95 2.70
CA GLY A 65 1.13 -9.32 2.85
C GLY A 65 0.73 -9.44 4.31
N SER A 66 1.60 -10.01 5.15
CA SER A 66 1.37 -10.11 6.59
C SER A 66 1.30 -8.73 7.24
N ILE A 67 2.23 -7.82 6.92
CA ILE A 67 2.21 -6.44 7.43
C ILE A 67 1.00 -5.67 6.94
N LEU A 68 0.62 -5.84 5.67
CA LEU A 68 -0.57 -5.22 5.10
C LEU A 68 -1.81 -5.59 5.92
N LEU A 69 -1.98 -6.88 6.24
CA LEU A 69 -3.09 -7.34 7.07
C LEU A 69 -3.01 -6.83 8.51
N LEU A 70 -1.81 -6.81 9.10
CA LEU A 70 -1.56 -6.29 10.46
C LEU A 70 -1.83 -4.78 10.58
N ILE A 71 -1.76 -4.01 9.51
CA ILE A 71 -2.14 -2.60 9.49
C ILE A 71 -3.64 -2.45 9.17
N LEU A 72 -4.10 -3.13 8.12
CA LEU A 72 -5.45 -2.97 7.59
C LEU A 72 -6.51 -3.45 8.60
N ILE A 73 -6.36 -4.64 9.18
CA ILE A 73 -7.38 -5.22 10.07
C ILE A 73 -7.54 -4.37 11.34
N PRO A 74 -6.48 -4.09 12.13
CA PRO A 74 -6.62 -3.23 13.31
C PRO A 74 -7.06 -1.81 12.95
N GLY A 75 -6.59 -1.26 11.83
CA GLY A 75 -7.03 0.05 11.33
C GLY A 75 -8.53 0.11 11.09
N MET A 76 -9.09 -0.91 10.44
CA MET A 76 -10.54 -1.03 10.21
C MET A 76 -11.32 -1.21 11.51
N LEU A 77 -10.81 -2.04 12.43
CA LEU A 77 -11.44 -2.26 13.74
C LEU A 77 -11.46 -0.97 14.58
N LEU A 78 -10.37 -0.21 14.58
CA LEU A 78 -10.27 1.08 15.28
C LEU A 78 -11.21 2.13 14.68
N ILE A 79 -11.36 2.16 13.36
CA ILE A 79 -12.34 3.03 12.70
C ILE A 79 -13.74 2.63 13.14
N ARG A 80 -14.10 1.35 13.05
CA ARG A 80 -15.42 0.82 13.44
C ARG A 80 -15.77 1.10 14.90
N SER A 81 -14.82 0.89 15.81
CA SER A 81 -15.04 1.01 17.26
C SER A 81 -15.13 2.46 17.71
N SER A 82 -14.47 3.37 17.00
CA SER A 82 -14.43 4.79 17.36
C SER A 82 -15.48 5.67 16.68
N THR A 83 -16.28 5.12 15.77
CA THR A 83 -17.50 5.75 15.28
C THR A 83 -18.70 5.39 16.14
N LEU A 84 -19.29 6.40 16.78
CA LEU A 84 -20.66 6.31 17.29
C LEU A 84 -21.62 6.23 16.09
N PRO A 85 -22.76 5.53 16.22
CA PRO A 85 -23.75 5.45 15.15
C PRO A 85 -24.17 6.84 14.66
N GLY A 86 -23.97 7.11 13.38
CA GLY A 86 -24.34 8.39 12.76
C GLY A 86 -23.32 9.53 12.89
N GLU A 87 -22.26 9.36 13.69
CA GLU A 87 -21.15 10.32 13.77
C GLU A 87 -20.14 10.08 12.63
N PRO A 88 -19.66 11.13 11.96
CA PRO A 88 -18.69 10.95 10.90
C PRO A 88 -17.32 10.54 11.44
N VAL A 89 -16.69 9.55 10.82
CA VAL A 89 -15.29 9.18 11.08
C VAL A 89 -14.39 10.42 10.95
N SER A 90 -13.45 10.58 11.88
CA SER A 90 -12.42 11.62 11.81
C SER A 90 -11.52 11.41 10.59
N SER A 91 -11.40 12.45 9.76
CA SER A 91 -10.55 12.42 8.56
C SER A 91 -9.09 12.09 8.90
N GLY A 92 -8.60 12.54 10.06
CA GLY A 92 -7.22 12.25 10.49
C GLY A 92 -6.94 10.76 10.65
N LYS A 93 -7.91 9.97 11.15
CA LYS A 93 -7.76 8.50 11.28
C LYS A 93 -7.71 7.81 9.92
N ILE A 94 -8.57 8.24 9.00
CA ILE A 94 -8.59 7.73 7.63
C ILE A 94 -7.27 8.07 6.93
N MET A 95 -6.82 9.33 7.02
CA MET A 95 -5.56 9.78 6.42
C MET A 95 -4.36 9.03 6.99
N LEU A 96 -4.31 8.80 8.31
CA LEU A 96 -3.24 8.01 8.93
C LEU A 96 -3.22 6.58 8.40
N LEU A 97 -4.37 5.92 8.31
CA LEU A 97 -4.46 4.57 7.74
C LEU A 97 -4.02 4.55 6.28
N MET A 98 -4.48 5.50 5.46
CA MET A 98 -4.07 5.62 4.06
C MET A 98 -2.56 5.85 3.90
N LEU A 99 -1.97 6.69 4.76
CA LEU A 99 -0.53 6.96 4.75
C LEU A 99 0.28 5.73 5.13
N LEU A 100 -0.13 4.97 6.15
CA LEU A 100 0.53 3.71 6.52
C LEU A 100 0.43 2.68 5.39
N LEU A 101 -0.75 2.57 4.78
CA LEU A 101 -0.98 1.68 3.65
C LEU A 101 -0.19 2.09 2.40
N TYR A 102 0.09 3.38 2.21
CA TYR A 102 0.87 3.87 1.08
C TYR A 102 2.25 3.23 1.01
N PHE A 103 2.93 3.13 2.16
CA PHE A 103 4.28 2.54 2.24
C PHE A 103 4.31 1.01 2.14
N ILE A 104 3.15 0.34 2.08
CA ILE A 104 3.07 -1.13 2.03
C ILE A 104 2.43 -1.61 0.73
N ILE A 105 1.33 -0.98 0.29
CA ILE A 105 0.59 -1.36 -0.91
C ILE A 105 1.48 -1.26 -2.15
N HIS A 106 2.20 -0.15 -2.31
CA HIS A 106 3.06 0.06 -3.49
C HIS A 106 4.18 -0.97 -3.60
N PRO A 107 5.01 -1.19 -2.55
CA PRO A 107 5.97 -2.28 -2.58
C PRO A 107 5.32 -3.67 -2.74
N PHE A 108 4.20 -3.94 -2.08
CA PHE A 108 3.55 -5.26 -2.17
C PHE A 108 3.17 -5.62 -3.60
N VAL A 109 2.50 -4.70 -4.31
CA VAL A 109 2.14 -4.90 -5.72
C VAL A 109 3.39 -4.94 -6.61
N PHE A 110 4.40 -4.11 -6.32
CA PHE A 110 5.67 -4.14 -7.01
C PHE A 110 6.35 -5.52 -6.92
N TYR A 111 6.46 -6.12 -5.73
CA TYR A 111 7.10 -7.44 -5.59
C TYR A 111 6.27 -8.56 -6.23
N ILE A 112 4.93 -8.50 -6.15
CA ILE A 112 4.06 -9.45 -6.89
C ILE A 112 4.33 -9.36 -8.40
N PHE A 113 4.39 -8.14 -8.93
CA PHE A 113 4.64 -7.91 -10.35
C PHE A 113 6.04 -8.40 -10.76
N SER A 114 7.06 -8.04 -9.99
CA SER A 114 8.44 -8.43 -10.22
C SER A 114 8.64 -9.95 -10.19
N TYR A 115 7.99 -10.63 -9.24
CA TYR A 115 7.98 -12.09 -9.15
C TYR A 115 7.36 -12.72 -10.39
N HIS A 116 6.22 -12.20 -10.84
CA HIS A 116 5.54 -12.72 -12.03
C HIS A 116 6.34 -12.48 -13.33
N LYS A 117 7.08 -11.36 -13.42
CA LYS A 117 7.90 -11.02 -14.59
C LYS A 117 9.33 -11.59 -14.54
N ALA A 118 9.70 -12.29 -13.46
CA ALA A 118 11.04 -12.84 -13.25
C ALA A 118 12.15 -11.79 -13.46
N TRP A 119 11.92 -10.55 -13.01
CA TRP A 119 12.85 -9.45 -13.27
C TRP A 119 14.13 -9.60 -12.44
N ASN A 120 15.28 -9.28 -13.05
CA ASN A 120 16.56 -9.27 -12.35
C ASN A 120 16.66 -8.04 -11.44
N ARG A 121 16.85 -8.28 -10.14
CA ARG A 121 16.90 -7.24 -9.10
C ARG A 121 18.24 -6.50 -9.05
N ALA A 122 19.28 -7.10 -9.60
CA ALA A 122 20.59 -6.46 -9.71
C ALA A 122 20.62 -5.35 -10.75
N ASP A 123 19.58 -5.23 -11.59
CA ASP A 123 19.46 -4.19 -12.60
C ASP A 123 18.81 -2.93 -12.00
N GLY A 124 19.37 -1.75 -12.26
CA GLY A 124 18.76 -0.47 -11.90
C GLY A 124 17.38 -0.27 -12.56
N GLN A 125 17.11 -0.96 -13.67
CA GLN A 125 15.78 -1.01 -14.30
C GLN A 125 14.72 -1.67 -13.41
N TYR A 126 15.12 -2.46 -12.40
CA TYR A 126 14.22 -3.03 -11.41
C TYR A 126 13.37 -1.95 -10.73
N LEU A 127 13.93 -0.78 -10.46
CA LEU A 127 13.19 0.34 -9.87
C LEU A 127 12.23 1.01 -10.87
N MET A 128 12.47 0.88 -12.18
CA MET A 128 11.55 1.37 -13.22
C MET A 128 10.26 0.56 -13.27
N ALA A 129 10.25 -0.67 -12.75
CA ALA A 129 9.02 -1.43 -12.52
C ALA A 129 8.02 -0.66 -11.66
N ALA A 130 8.48 0.19 -10.74
CA ALA A 130 7.62 1.02 -9.91
C ALA A 130 6.80 2.04 -10.73
N LEU A 131 7.32 2.52 -11.87
CA LEU A 131 6.57 3.40 -12.78
C LEU A 131 5.35 2.72 -13.36
N VAL A 132 5.43 1.40 -13.54
CA VAL A 132 4.32 0.58 -14.04
C VAL A 132 3.38 0.23 -12.91
N THR A 133 3.89 -0.20 -11.75
CA THR A 133 3.06 -0.79 -10.69
C THR A 133 2.40 0.23 -9.77
N VAL A 134 3.00 1.41 -9.56
CA VAL A 134 2.44 2.47 -8.72
C VAL A 134 1.07 2.94 -9.22
N PRO A 135 0.86 3.26 -10.52
CA PRO A 135 -0.45 3.62 -11.03
C PRO A 135 -1.56 2.62 -10.71
N PHE A 136 -1.32 1.33 -10.91
CA PHE A 136 -2.32 0.29 -10.64
C PHE A 136 -2.57 0.11 -9.14
N SER A 137 -1.51 0.09 -8.34
CA SER A 137 -1.61 -0.09 -6.90
C SER A 137 -2.24 1.11 -6.20
N SER A 138 -2.17 2.32 -6.77
CA SER A 138 -2.88 3.50 -6.26
C SER A 138 -4.39 3.31 -6.17
N PHE A 139 -5.01 2.53 -7.07
CA PHE A 139 -6.46 2.28 -7.01
C PHE A 139 -6.89 1.47 -5.78
N ALA A 140 -5.97 0.80 -5.10
CA ALA A 140 -6.27 0.13 -3.84
C ALA A 140 -6.76 1.11 -2.76
N PHE A 141 -6.35 2.39 -2.79
CA PHE A 141 -6.84 3.39 -1.83
C PHE A 141 -8.33 3.69 -2.02
N VAL A 142 -8.85 3.63 -3.26
CA VAL A 142 -10.30 3.75 -3.50
C VAL A 142 -11.04 2.57 -2.88
N ILE A 143 -10.52 1.36 -3.07
CA ILE A 143 -11.10 0.13 -2.52
C ILE A 143 -11.12 0.20 -0.98
N VAL A 144 -9.98 0.53 -0.37
CA VAL A 144 -9.87 0.71 1.09
C VAL A 144 -10.81 1.82 1.57
N GLY A 145 -10.90 2.94 0.84
CA GLY A 145 -11.79 4.04 1.18
C GLY A 145 -13.27 3.62 1.17
N GLY A 146 -13.68 2.82 0.19
CA GLY A 146 -15.00 2.21 0.14
C GLY A 146 -15.23 1.26 1.31
N LEU A 147 -14.27 0.40 1.64
CA LEU A 147 -14.36 -0.50 2.80
C LEU A 147 -14.51 0.26 4.12
N ILE A 148 -13.80 1.37 4.30
CA ILE A 148 -13.96 2.25 5.47
C ILE A 148 -15.40 2.79 5.58
N ASP A 149 -15.96 3.22 4.46
CA ASP A 149 -17.34 3.72 4.42
C ASP A 149 -18.39 2.62 4.66
N LEU A 150 -18.07 1.35 4.36
CA LEU A 150 -18.92 0.20 4.63
C LEU A 150 -18.86 -0.27 6.08
N VAL A 151 -17.69 -0.15 6.72
CA VAL A 151 -17.43 -0.72 8.05
C VAL A 151 -17.78 0.25 9.19
N LYS A 152 -17.84 1.56 8.94
CA LYS A 152 -18.28 2.55 9.94
C LYS A 152 -19.73 2.29 10.37
N LYS A 153 -20.01 2.53 11.66
CA LYS A 153 -21.32 2.33 12.27
C LYS A 153 -22.31 3.46 11.98
#